data_AF-A0A4Q3UBS9-F1
#
_entry.id   AF-A0A4Q3UBS9-F1
#
_cell.length_a   1.000
_cell.length_b   1.000
_cell.length_c   1.000
_cell.angle_alpha   90.00
_cell.angle_beta   90.00
_cell.angle_gamma   90.00
#
_symmetry.space_group_name_H-M   'P 1'
#
loop_
_entity.id
_entity.type
_entity.pdbx_description
1 polymer ?
#
loop_
_entity_poly.entity_id
_entity_poly.type
_entity_poly.pdbx_seq_one_letter_code
_entity_poly.pdbx_strand_id
1 'polypeptide(L)'
;MHRSKIEELAQNNERLEFLGDAILGSIIAEYLFKRYPGQPEGYLTELRSRIVRRETLNNVAMRMGLHKLVQYNKNDRGLSRSHIFGNALEALIGAVYLDRGFTRTRKFILDQIIKPYVD
;
A
#
# COMPACT_ATOMS: atom_id res chain seq x y z
N MET A 1 23.30 19.74 -11.13
CA MET A 1 22.48 19.11 -10.08
C MET A 1 23.41 18.31 -9.17
N HIS A 2 23.39 18.56 -7.86
CA HIS A 2 24.36 18.00 -6.91
C HIS A 2 23.99 16.56 -6.52
N ARG A 3 24.97 15.65 -6.54
CA ARG A 3 24.86 14.20 -6.31
C ARG A 3 24.14 13.82 -5.01
N SER A 4 24.27 14.68 -3.98
CA SER A 4 23.60 14.55 -2.69
C SER A 4 22.07 14.53 -2.76
N LYS A 5 21.46 15.27 -3.70
CA LYS A 5 20.00 15.29 -3.85
C LYS A 5 19.45 14.02 -4.50
N ILE A 6 20.28 13.34 -5.29
CA ILE A 6 19.94 12.04 -5.91
C ILE A 6 20.04 10.92 -4.87
N GLU A 7 21.02 10.98 -3.96
CA GLU A 7 21.16 10.02 -2.86
C GLU A 7 20.05 10.15 -1.82
N GLU A 8 19.59 11.37 -1.52
CA GLU A 8 18.44 11.61 -0.64
C GLU A 8 17.12 11.10 -1.25
N LEU A 9 16.92 11.29 -2.56
CA LEU A 9 15.83 10.66 -3.34
C LEU A 9 15.95 9.13 -3.42
N ALA A 10 17.17 8.59 -3.32
CA ALA A 10 17.43 7.15 -3.33
C ALA A 10 17.23 6.48 -1.96
N GLN A 11 17.19 7.25 -0.87
CA GLN A 11 16.93 6.73 0.49
C GLN A 11 15.45 6.62 0.83
N ASN A 12 14.57 7.33 0.14
CA ASN A 12 13.13 7.24 0.37
C ASN A 12 12.49 6.21 -0.57
N ASN A 13 11.69 5.30 -0.02
CA ASN A 13 10.95 4.30 -0.78
C ASN A 13 9.79 4.89 -1.62
N GLU A 14 9.77 6.20 -1.89
CA GLU A 14 8.70 6.92 -2.59
C GLU A 14 8.43 6.39 -3.99
N ARG A 15 9.46 5.96 -4.73
CA ARG A 15 9.28 5.35 -6.06
C ARG A 15 8.59 4.00 -5.98
N LEU A 16 8.89 3.22 -4.93
CA LEU A 16 8.23 1.95 -4.68
C LEU A 16 6.82 2.17 -4.16
N GLU A 17 6.59 3.17 -3.32
CA GLU A 17 5.27 3.62 -2.85
C GLU A 17 4.37 3.96 -4.04
N PHE A 18 4.84 4.83 -4.95
CA PHE A 18 4.13 5.20 -6.16
C PHE A 18 3.71 3.99 -7.01
N LEU A 19 4.65 3.06 -7.25
CA LEU A 19 4.36 1.84 -8.00
C LEU A 19 3.37 0.93 -7.23
N GLY A 20 3.58 0.80 -5.93
CA GLY A 20 2.78 -0.03 -5.05
C GLY A 20 1.32 0.42 -4.94
N ASP A 21 1.07 1.73 -4.81
CA ASP A 21 -0.27 2.32 -4.80
C ASP A 21 -1.03 2.01 -6.09
N ALA A 22 -0.40 2.21 -7.26
CA ALA A 22 -1.01 1.90 -8.55
C ALA A 22 -1.36 0.41 -8.71
N ILE A 23 -0.45 -0.48 -8.27
CA ILE A 23 -0.68 -1.93 -8.32
C ILE A 23 -1.77 -2.35 -7.34
N LEU A 24 -1.76 -1.82 -6.12
CA LEU A 24 -2.79 -2.06 -5.10
C LEU A 24 -4.17 -1.63 -5.61
N GLY A 25 -4.28 -0.39 -6.09
CA GLY A 25 -5.53 0.15 -6.61
C GLY A 25 -6.09 -0.67 -7.77
N SER A 26 -5.23 -1.15 -8.67
CA SER A 26 -5.60 -2.00 -9.80
C SER A 26 -6.14 -3.36 -9.35
N ILE A 27 -5.45 -4.03 -8.41
CA ILE A 27 -5.86 -5.33 -7.88
C ILE A 27 -7.18 -5.23 -7.10
N ILE A 28 -7.36 -4.18 -6.29
CA ILE A 28 -8.62 -3.97 -5.56
C ILE A 28 -9.76 -3.66 -6.52
N ALA A 29 -9.54 -2.83 -7.55
CA ALA A 29 -10.55 -2.56 -8.56
C ALA A 29 -10.98 -3.83 -9.29
N GLU A 30 -10.02 -4.66 -9.74
CA GLU A 30 -10.29 -5.95 -10.39
C GLU A 30 -11.09 -6.89 -9.45
N TYR A 31 -10.69 -6.96 -8.18
CA TYR A 31 -11.38 -7.78 -7.18
C TYR A 31 -12.83 -7.35 -6.98
N LEU A 32 -13.07 -6.06 -6.76
CA LEU A 32 -14.42 -5.52 -6.53
C LEU A 32 -15.31 -5.69 -7.76
N PHE A 33 -14.78 -5.44 -8.96
CA PHE A 33 -15.50 -5.63 -10.21
C PHE A 33 -16.00 -7.08 -10.38
N LYS A 34 -15.13 -8.07 -10.09
CA LYS A 34 -15.49 -9.50 -10.16
C LYS A 34 -16.42 -9.93 -9.03
N ARG A 35 -16.28 -9.35 -7.84
CA ARG A 35 -17.06 -9.72 -6.65
C ARG A 35 -18.49 -9.18 -6.68
N TYR A 36 -18.68 -7.98 -7.24
CA TYR A 36 -19.94 -7.25 -7.24
C TYR A 36 -20.43 -6.90 -8.66
N PRO A 37 -20.71 -7.90 -9.52
CA PRO A 37 -21.01 -7.67 -10.94
C PRO A 37 -22.29 -6.86 -11.21
N GLY A 38 -23.20 -6.77 -10.23
CA GLY A 38 -24.46 -6.02 -10.33
C GLY A 38 -24.43 -4.62 -9.72
N GLN A 39 -23.31 -4.18 -9.14
CA GLN A 39 -23.22 -2.89 -8.47
C GLN A 39 -22.73 -1.79 -9.42
N PRO A 40 -23.21 -0.53 -9.26
CA PRO A 40 -22.79 0.58 -10.11
C PRO A 40 -21.35 1.01 -9.82
N GLU A 41 -20.72 1.70 -10.77
CA GLU A 41 -19.34 2.21 -10.66
C GLU A 41 -19.12 3.01 -9.38
N GLY A 42 -20.05 3.91 -9.02
CA GLY A 42 -19.92 4.73 -7.81
C GLY A 42 -19.79 3.91 -6.52
N TYR A 43 -20.50 2.78 -6.42
CA TYR A 43 -20.39 1.85 -5.29
C TYR A 43 -19.00 1.20 -5.25
N LEU A 44 -18.49 0.75 -6.40
CA LEU A 44 -17.16 0.15 -6.49
C LEU A 44 -16.06 1.15 -6.15
N THR A 45 -16.20 2.40 -6.62
CA THR A 45 -15.25 3.48 -6.34
C THR A 45 -15.27 3.87 -4.86
N GLU A 46 -16.43 3.92 -4.21
CA GLU A 46 -16.54 4.17 -2.78
C GLU A 46 -15.86 3.06 -1.95
N LEU A 47 -16.17 1.79 -2.24
CA LEU A 47 -15.55 0.65 -1.57
C LEU A 47 -14.04 0.61 -1.77
N ARG A 48 -13.57 0.82 -3.01
CA ARG A 48 -12.13 0.86 -3.31
C ARG A 48 -11.46 1.95 -2.47
N SER A 49 -12.02 3.16 -2.45
CA SER A 49 -11.48 4.29 -1.69
C SER A 49 -11.43 4.00 -0.19
N ARG A 50 -12.43 3.31 0.36
CA ARG A 50 -12.45 2.89 1.76
C ARG A 50 -11.35 1.86 2.09
N ILE A 51 -11.06 0.96 1.17
CA ILE A 51 -10.02 -0.08 1.33
C ILE A 51 -8.63 0.53 1.21
N VAL A 52 -8.38 1.39 0.22
CA VAL A 52 -7.04 1.94 -0.07
C VAL A 52 -6.74 3.26 0.66
N ARG A 53 -7.67 3.78 1.49
CA ARG A 53 -7.38 4.99 2.27
C ARG A 53 -6.23 4.75 3.24
N ARG A 54 -5.40 5.79 3.43
CA ARG A 54 -4.19 5.77 4.26
C ARG A 54 -4.40 5.20 5.67
N GLU A 55 -5.50 5.55 6.33
CA GLU A 55 -5.83 5.02 7.67
C GLU A 55 -5.99 3.50 7.67
N THR A 56 -6.70 2.96 6.68
CA THR A 56 -6.90 1.52 6.48
C THR A 56 -5.56 0.82 6.25
N LEU A 57 -4.74 1.32 5.33
CA LEU A 57 -3.44 0.73 5.00
C LEU A 57 -2.46 0.80 6.18
N ASN A 58 -2.46 1.89 6.93
CA ASN A 58 -1.64 2.03 8.13
C ASN A 58 -2.03 1.00 9.20
N ASN A 59 -3.33 0.77 9.40
CA ASN A 59 -3.82 -0.25 10.33
C ASN A 59 -3.43 -1.68 9.88
N VAL A 60 -3.53 -1.96 8.58
CA VAL A 60 -3.08 -3.24 8.01
C VAL A 60 -1.57 -3.43 8.22
N ALA A 61 -0.76 -2.42 7.91
CA ALA A 61 0.69 -2.44 8.11
C ALA A 61 1.08 -2.67 9.57
N MET A 62 0.38 -2.03 10.52
CA MET A 62 0.56 -2.25 11.96
C MET A 62 0.29 -3.70 12.35
N ARG A 63 -0.83 -4.28 11.90
CA ARG A 63 -1.22 -5.68 12.17
C ARG A 63 -0.24 -6.69 11.58
N MET A 64 0.31 -6.40 10.41
CA MET A 64 1.36 -7.19 9.77
C MET A 64 2.72 -7.08 10.47
N GLY A 65 2.85 -6.19 11.46
CA GLY A 65 4.10 -6.00 12.20
C GLY A 65 5.14 -5.13 11.48
N LEU A 66 4.78 -4.44 10.39
CA LEU A 66 5.72 -3.60 9.63
C LEU A 66 6.34 -2.50 10.51
N HIS A 67 5.63 -2.02 11.53
CA HIS A 67 6.14 -1.04 12.48
C HIS A 67 7.42 -1.48 13.23
N LYS A 68 7.70 -2.78 13.28
CA LYS A 68 8.92 -3.34 13.88
C LYS A 68 10.10 -3.38 12.90
N LEU A 69 9.83 -3.27 11.60
CA LEU A 69 10.78 -3.42 10.51
C LEU A 69 11.13 -2.09 9.84
N VAL A 70 10.19 -1.14 9.82
CA VAL A 70 10.40 0.18 9.24
C VAL A 70 11.42 0.96 10.06
N GLN A 71 12.49 1.39 9.41
CA GLN A 71 13.46 2.31 9.98
C GLN A 71 12.98 3.74 9.74
N TYR A 72 12.79 4.48 10.83
CA TYR A 72 12.37 5.89 10.77
C TYR A 72 12.97 6.67 11.93
N ASN A 73 13.09 7.99 11.75
CA ASN A 73 13.58 8.85 12.83
C ASN A 73 12.51 9.01 13.92
N LYS A 74 12.68 8.32 15.05
CA LYS A 74 11.76 8.36 16.19
C LYS A 74 11.67 9.73 16.87
N ASN A 75 12.67 10.59 16.67
CA ASN A 75 12.69 11.94 17.24
C ASN A 75 11.91 12.96 16.40
N ASP A 76 11.51 12.57 15.19
CA ASP A 76 10.60 13.38 14.39
C ASP A 76 9.16 13.14 14.86
N ARG A 77 8.68 14.09 15.67
CA ARG A 77 7.33 14.04 16.26
C ARG A 77 6.22 14.11 15.20
N GLY A 78 6.51 14.58 13.98
CA GLY A 78 5.59 14.57 12.85
C GLY A 78 5.41 13.18 12.23
N LEU A 79 6.46 12.35 12.26
CA LEU A 79 6.45 11.00 11.68
C LEU A 79 5.55 10.02 12.45
N SER A 80 5.38 10.18 13.77
CA SER A 80 4.49 9.32 14.58
C SER A 80 2.99 9.50 14.28
N ARG A 81 2.60 10.65 13.71
CA ARG A 81 1.24 10.93 13.20
C ARG A 81 1.11 10.71 11.69
N SER A 82 2.22 10.51 11.00
CA SER A 82 2.25 10.31 9.57
C SER A 82 1.89 8.86 9.24
N HIS A 83 1.19 8.64 8.14
CA HIS A 83 0.79 7.33 7.64
C HIS A 83 1.98 6.50 7.12
N ILE A 84 3.15 6.62 7.76
CA ILE A 84 4.43 6.05 7.36
C ILE A 84 4.37 4.53 7.19
N PHE A 85 3.56 3.83 7.99
CA PHE A 85 3.43 2.39 7.85
C PHE A 85 2.54 2.01 6.65
N GLY A 86 1.56 2.84 6.32
CA GLY A 86 0.79 2.72 5.07
C GLY A 86 1.68 2.90 3.85
N ASN A 87 2.47 3.97 3.82
CA ASN A 87 3.46 4.22 2.76
C ASN A 87 4.50 3.09 2.67
N ALA A 88 4.96 2.57 3.81
CA ALA A 88 5.87 1.42 3.83
C ALA A 88 5.21 0.14 3.30
N LEU A 89 3.91 -0.06 3.52
CA LEU A 89 3.15 -1.18 2.95
C LEU A 89 3.02 -1.03 1.43
N GLU A 90 2.73 0.17 0.93
CA GLU A 90 2.70 0.45 -0.51
C GLU A 90 4.08 0.20 -1.13
N ALA A 91 5.15 0.70 -0.52
CA ALA A 91 6.50 0.42 -0.96
C ALA A 91 6.83 -1.09 -0.98
N LEU A 92 6.40 -1.83 0.04
CA LEU A 92 6.56 -3.29 0.09
C LEU A 92 5.79 -3.97 -1.06
N ILE A 93 4.57 -3.52 -1.35
CA ILE A 93 3.78 -4.02 -2.48
C ILE A 93 4.53 -3.78 -3.81
N GLY A 94 5.08 -2.57 -3.99
CA GLY A 94 5.91 -2.22 -5.15
C GLY A 94 7.12 -3.15 -5.28
N ALA A 95 7.81 -3.42 -4.18
CA ALA A 95 8.96 -4.34 -4.15
C ALA A 95 8.56 -5.78 -4.49
N VAL A 96 7.48 -6.30 -3.90
CA VAL A 96 6.96 -7.65 -4.20
C VAL A 96 6.54 -7.76 -5.66
N TYR A 97 5.94 -6.72 -6.22
CA TYR A 97 5.60 -6.68 -7.65
C TYR A 97 6.81 -6.78 -8.55
N LEU A 98 7.88 -6.03 -8.26
CA LEU A 98 9.12 -6.10 -9.03
C LEU A 98 9.83 -7.46 -8.89
N ASP A 99 9.78 -8.08 -7.71
CA ASP A 99 10.45 -9.36 -7.43
C ASP A 99 9.67 -10.57 -7.94
N ARG A 100 8.33 -10.56 -7.81
CA ARG A 100 7.48 -11.76 -8.00
C ARG A 100 6.43 -11.64 -9.09
N GLY A 101 6.27 -10.46 -9.67
CA GLY A 101 5.28 -10.19 -10.71
C GLY A 101 3.83 -10.14 -10.21
N PHE A 102 2.95 -9.73 -11.11
CA PHE A 102 1.55 -9.40 -10.80
C PHE A 102 0.77 -10.50 -10.07
N THR A 103 0.83 -11.75 -10.56
CA THR A 103 0.03 -12.86 -10.00
C THR A 103 0.35 -13.14 -8.54
N ARG A 104 1.63 -13.08 -8.17
CA ARG A 104 2.07 -13.32 -6.78
C ARG A 104 1.72 -12.14 -5.88
N THR A 105 1.89 -10.91 -6.37
CA THR A 105 1.47 -9.69 -5.66
C THR A 105 -0.03 -9.68 -5.41
N ARG A 106 -0.83 -10.06 -6.41
CA ARG A 106 -2.29 -10.18 -6.30
C ARG A 106 -2.68 -11.14 -5.18
N LYS A 107 -2.08 -12.32 -5.13
CA LYS A 107 -2.35 -13.28 -4.05
C LYS A 107 -2.00 -12.69 -2.68
N PHE A 108 -0.81 -12.09 -2.55
CA PHE A 108 -0.36 -11.45 -1.32
C PHE A 108 -1.35 -10.37 -0.83
N ILE A 109 -1.78 -9.47 -1.72
CA ILE A 109 -2.73 -8.40 -1.39
C ILE A 109 -4.08 -8.96 -0.95
N LEU A 110 -4.64 -9.93 -1.68
CA LEU A 110 -5.94 -10.49 -1.33
C LEU A 110 -5.91 -11.23 0.02
N ASP A 111 -4.84 -11.98 0.29
CA ASP A 111 -4.71 -12.77 1.52
C ASP A 111 -4.47 -11.88 2.76
N GLN A 112 -3.68 -10.81 2.62
CA GLN A 112 -3.22 -9.98 3.76
C GLN A 112 -4.03 -8.70 3.98
N ILE A 113 -4.52 -8.08 2.90
CA ILE A 113 -5.13 -6.75 2.94
C ILE A 113 -6.65 -6.86 2.88
N ILE A 114 -7.20 -7.76 2.05
CA ILE A 114 -8.64 -7.83 1.80
C ILE A 114 -9.37 -8.73 2.79
N LYS A 115 -8.77 -9.83 3.22
CA LYS A 115 -9.39 -10.78 4.17
C LYS A 115 -9.99 -10.11 5.43
N PRO A 116 -9.40 -9.06 6.02
CA PRO A 116 -10.00 -8.34 7.15
C PRO A 116 -11.25 -7.48 6.85
N TYR A 117 -11.60 -7.26 5.57
CA TYR A 117 -12.72 -6.39 5.15
C TYR A 117 -13.85 -7.16 4.46
N VAL A 118 -13.68 -8.47 4.23
CA VAL A 118 -14.62 -9.27 3.42
C VAL A 118 -15.18 -10.48 4.18
N ASP A 119 -14.70 -10.76 5.39
CA ASP A 119 -15.30 -11.75 6.30
C ASP A 119 -15.55 -11.13 7.69
#